data_AF-A0A349XLW6-F1
#
_entry.id   AF-A0A349XLW6-F1
#
_cell.length_a   1.000
_cell.length_b   1.000
_cell.length_c   1.000
_cell.angle_alpha   90.00
_cell.angle_beta   90.00
_cell.angle_gamma   90.00
#
_symmetry.space_group_name_H-M   'P 1'
#
loop_
_entity.id
_entity.type
_entity.pdbx_description
1 polymer ?
#
loop_
_entity_poly.entity_id
_entity_poly.type
_entity_poly.pdbx_seq_one_letter_code
_entity_poly.pdbx_strand_id
1 'polypeptide(L)' 'MNITWQDIDRWREARGMQKADLAREAGIPESTIYRGLRHNSRLQPRMRKIMRGIFPREFEQRETMQ' A
#
# COMPACT_ATOMS: atom_id res chain seq x y z
N MET A 1 -3.07 -10.03 9.97
CA MET A 1 -2.36 -9.96 8.66
C MET A 1 -1.25 -8.90 8.63
N ASN A 2 -0.10 -9.21 8.03
CA ASN A 2 1.03 -8.28 7.88
C ASN A 2 1.16 -7.83 6.41
N ILE A 3 0.46 -6.75 6.04
CA ILE A 3 0.70 -6.06 4.75
C ILE A 3 1.94 -5.18 4.90
N THR A 4 2.89 -5.29 3.97
CA THR A 4 4.08 -4.42 3.90
C THR A 4 3.95 -3.38 2.81
N TRP A 5 4.87 -2.42 2.80
CA TRP A 5 4.97 -1.46 1.70
C TRP A 5 5.30 -2.12 0.35
N GLN A 6 6.03 -3.24 0.33
CA GLN A 6 6.29 -3.97 -0.92
C GLN A 6 5.03 -4.59 -1.51
N ASP A 7 4.10 -5.07 -0.67
CA ASP A 7 2.80 -5.56 -1.14
C ASP A 7 2.03 -4.43 -1.84
N ILE A 8 2.01 -3.24 -1.23
CA ILE A 8 1.40 -2.04 -1.81
C ILE A 8 2.08 -1.64 -3.11
N ASP A 9 3.42 -1.70 -3.18
CA ASP A 9 4.15 -1.32 -4.40
C ASP A 9 3.80 -2.23 -5.56
N ARG A 10 3.70 -3.54 -5.30
CA ARG A 10 3.29 -4.52 -6.31
C ARG A 10 1.88 -4.26 -6.81
N TRP A 11 0.93 -3.98 -5.91
CA TRP A 11 -0.46 -3.70 -6.31
C TRP A 11 -0.58 -2.40 -7.11
N ARG A 12 0.16 -1.37 -6.70
CA ARG A 12 0.27 -0.10 -7.44
C ARG A 12 0.82 -0.35 -8.85
N GLU A 13 1.90 -1.11 -8.98
CA GLU A 13 2.53 -1.41 -10.28
C GLU A 13 1.63 -2.23 -11.19
N ALA A 14 0.90 -3.21 -10.65
CA ALA A 14 -0.08 -3.99 -11.40
C ALA A 14 -1.20 -3.11 -11.99
N ARG A 15 -1.48 -1.94 -11.39
CA ARG A 15 -2.45 -0.96 -11.89
C ARG A 15 -1.83 0.13 -12.78
N GLY A 16 -0.52 0.08 -13.04
CA GLY A 16 0.18 1.13 -13.78
C GLY A 16 0.24 2.49 -13.07
N MET A 17 -0.05 2.54 -11.76
CA MET A 17 -0.10 3.76 -10.97
C MET A 17 1.33 4.20 -10.60
N GLN A 18 1.68 5.49 -10.61
CA GLN A 18 2.99 5.94 -10.13
C GLN A 18 3.00 6.12 -8.60
N LYS A 19 4.20 6.15 -7.99
CA LYS A 19 4.34 6.39 -6.54
C LYS A 19 3.74 7.74 -6.13
N ALA A 20 3.92 8.77 -6.97
CA ALA A 20 3.30 10.08 -6.78
C ALA A 20 1.77 10.04 -6.82
N ASP A 21 1.18 9.21 -7.68
CA ASP A 21 -0.28 9.07 -7.76
C ASP A 21 -0.83 8.39 -6.51
N LEU A 22 -0.17 7.31 -6.06
CA LEU A 22 -0.50 6.66 -4.79
C LEU A 22 -0.38 7.64 -3.61
N ALA A 23 0.64 8.50 -3.60
CA ALA A 23 0.83 9.49 -2.55
C ALA A 23 -0.35 10.50 -2.52
N ARG A 24 -0.77 11.00 -3.69
CA ARG A 24 -1.92 11.91 -3.80
C ARG A 24 -3.22 11.23 -3.37
N GLU A 25 -3.48 10.02 -3.85
CA GLU A 25 -4.71 9.28 -3.53
C GLU A 25 -4.79 8.90 -2.04
N ALA A 26 -3.66 8.53 -1.44
CA ALA A 26 -3.57 8.22 -0.01
C ALA A 26 -3.52 9.46 0.89
N GLY A 27 -3.31 10.66 0.33
CA GLY A 27 -3.15 11.89 1.10
C GLY A 27 -1.91 11.89 1.99
N ILE A 28 -0.80 11.32 1.51
CA ILE A 28 0.46 11.18 2.26
C ILE A 28 1.64 11.74 1.47
N PRO A 29 2.74 12.16 2.14
CA PRO A 29 3.97 12.50 1.44
C PRO A 29 4.53 11.30 0.68
N GLU A 30 5.00 11.52 -0.55
CA GLU A 30 5.63 10.45 -1.35
C GLU A 30 6.87 9.87 -0.65
N SER A 31 7.58 10.68 0.15
CA SER A 31 8.69 10.24 0.99
C SER A 31 8.29 9.14 2.00
N THR A 32 7.03 9.09 2.43
CA THR A 32 6.51 8.02 3.29
C THR A 32 6.51 6.69 2.55
N ILE A 33 6.16 6.68 1.25
CA ILE A 33 6.20 5.48 0.40
C ILE A 33 7.65 5.03 0.25
N TYR A 34 8.56 5.94 -0.14
CA TYR A 34 9.98 5.62 -0.31
C TYR A 34 10.63 5.06 0.97
N ARG A 35 10.38 5.68 2.13
CA ARG A 35 10.88 5.17 3.43
C ARG A 35 10.27 3.81 3.76
N GLY A 36 8.98 3.65 3.51
CA GLY A 36 8.26 2.40 3.70
C GLY A 36 8.88 1.24 2.93
N LEU A 37 9.17 1.48 1.64
CA LEU A 37 9.81 0.53 0.74
C LEU A 37 11.26 0.23 1.11
N ARG A 38 12.05 1.27 1.42
CA ARG A 38 13.46 1.12 1.79
C ARG A 38 13.66 0.16 2.96
N HIS A 39 12.77 0.19 3.94
CA HIS A 39 12.84 -0.66 5.14
C HIS A 39 11.92 -1.88 5.08
N ASN A 40 11.21 -2.09 3.96
CA ASN A 40 10.12 -3.07 3.82
C ASN A 40 9.23 -3.15 5.07
N SER A 41 8.89 -1.97 5.62
CA SER A 41 8.19 -1.90 6.90
C SER A 41 6.74 -2.36 6.75
N ARG A 42 6.16 -2.83 7.86
CA ARG A 42 4.73 -3.13 7.91
C ARG A 42 3.93 -1.83 7.84
N LEU A 43 2.75 -1.89 7.21
CA LEU A 43 1.82 -0.78 7.26
C LEU A 43 1.32 -0.57 8.69
N GLN A 44 1.45 0.67 9.16
CA GLN A 44 0.80 1.12 10.39
C GLN A 44 -0.73 1.00 10.26
N PRO A 45 -1.48 0.84 11.37
CA PRO A 45 -2.94 0.66 11.32
C PRO A 45 -3.69 1.74 10.54
N ARG A 46 -3.31 3.01 10.72
CA ARG A 46 -3.87 4.14 9.95
C ARG A 46 -3.61 3.99 8.45
N MET A 47 -2.37 3.68 8.07
CA MET A 47 -2.00 3.50 6.67
C MET A 47 -2.72 2.31 6.05
N ARG A 48 -2.90 1.22 6.82
CA ARG A 48 -3.66 0.06 6.37
C ARG A 48 -5.11 0.41 6.03
N LYS A 49 -5.77 1.22 6.86
CA LYS A 49 -7.15 1.68 6.60
C LYS A 49 -7.22 2.49 5.29
N ILE A 50 -6.26 3.39 5.07
CA ILE A 50 -6.16 4.18 3.84
C ILE A 50 -5.95 3.26 2.63
N MET A 51 -4.94 2.38 2.70
CA MET A 51 -4.60 1.47 1.60
C MET A 51 -5.72 0.47 1.30
N ARG A 52 -6.53 0.06 2.29
CA ARG A 52 -7.71 -0.78 2.07
C ARG A 52 -8.78 -0.06 1.25
N GLY A 53 -8.89 1.26 1.37
CA GLY A 53 -9.79 2.06 0.54
C GLY A 53 -9.35 2.11 -0.93
N ILE A 54 -8.03 2.14 -1.17
CA ILE A 54 -7.44 2.21 -2.52
C ILE A 54 -7.39 0.83 -3.18
N PHE A 55 -7.04 -0.21 -2.40
CA PHE A 55 -6.81 -1.58 -2.88
C PHE A 55 -7.78 -2.61 -2.25
N PRO A 56 -9.10 -2.41 -2.29
CA PRO A 56 -10.03 -3.26 -1.55
C PRO A 56 -9.94 -4.73 -1.97
N ARG A 57 -9.85 -4.99 -3.28
CA ARG A 57 -9.82 -6.35 -3.85
C ARG A 57 -8.56 -7.12 -3.46
N GLU A 58 -7.41 -6.47 -3.46
CA GLU A 58 -6.13 -7.07 -3.10
C GLU A 58 -6.06 -7.39 -1.60
N PHE A 59 -6.67 -6.55 -0.77
CA PHE A 59 -6.87 -6.83 0.65
C PHE A 59 -7.78 -8.05 0.87
N GLU A 60 -8.94 -8.12 0.19
CA GLU A 60 -9.87 -9.25 0.27
C GLU A 60 -9.24 -10.58 -0.18
N GLN A 61 -8.51 -10.56 -1.31
CA GLN A 61 -7.81 -11.74 -1.81
C GLN A 61 -6.80 -12.25 -0.80
N ARG A 62 -6.05 -11.35 -0.16
CA ARG A 62 -5.11 -11.75 0.87
C ARG A 62 -5.84 -12.31 2.09
N GLU A 63 -6.88 -11.65 2.56
CA GLU A 63 -7.68 -12.11 3.71
C GLU A 63 -8.29 -13.50 3.47
N THR A 64 -8.67 -13.83 2.23
CA THR A 64 -9.27 -15.13 1.86
C THR A 64 -8.23 -16.26 1.66
N MET A 65 -6.98 -15.94 1.39
CA MET A 65 -5.90 -16.91 1.16
C MET A 65 -5.21 -17.38 2.46
N GLN A 66 -5.76 -17.06 3.64
CA GLN A 66 -5.33 -17.55 4.96
C GLN A 66 -6.39 -18.44 5.57
#